data_AF-A0A6G3SW67-F1
#
_entry.id   AF-A0A6G3SW67-F1
#
_cell.length_a   1.000
_cell.length_b   1.000
_cell.length_c   1.000
_cell.angle_alpha   90.00
_cell.angle_beta   90.00
_cell.angle_gamma   90.00
#
_symmetry.space_group_name_H-M   'P 1'
#
loop_
_entity.id
_entity.type
_entity.pdbx_description
1 polymer ?
#
loop_
_entity_poly.entity_id
_entity_poly.type
_entity_poly.pdbx_seq_one_letter_code
_entity_poly.pdbx_strand_id
1 'polypeptide(L)'
;MPLDALTDVAGIRVGHAEVAGALSGTTVVLAPEGGAVAAVDVRGGGPGTRETDALDPRNLVQRIDAVVLTGGSAYGLDAASGVMAWLEEHGRGVRVGPGPTQVVPVVPAAALF
;
A
#
# COMPACT_ATOMS: atom_id res chain seq x y z
N MET A 1 -1.28 7.59 -25.70
CA MET A 1 -1.68 8.94 -25.27
C MET A 1 -1.81 8.92 -23.76
N PRO A 2 -1.35 9.96 -23.03
CA PRO A 2 -1.61 10.10 -21.60
C PRO A 2 -3.12 10.15 -21.31
N LEU A 3 -3.52 9.66 -20.14
CA LEU A 3 -4.90 9.55 -19.65
C LEU A 3 -5.29 10.71 -18.72
N ASP A 4 -4.36 11.60 -18.38
CA ASP A 4 -4.49 12.60 -17.32
C ASP A 4 -4.78 11.93 -15.97
N ALA A 5 -3.99 10.90 -15.66
CA ALA A 5 -4.19 10.04 -14.50
C ALA A 5 -2.86 9.61 -13.86
N LEU A 6 -2.92 9.10 -12.62
CA LEU A 6 -1.75 8.59 -11.91
C LEU A 6 -1.00 7.50 -12.70
N THR A 7 -1.73 6.69 -13.46
CA THR A 7 -1.20 5.61 -14.30
C THR A 7 -0.46 6.10 -15.55
N ASP A 8 -0.42 7.41 -15.81
CA ASP A 8 0.50 7.98 -16.81
C ASP A 8 1.97 7.84 -16.38
N VAL A 9 2.22 7.66 -15.08
CA VAL A 9 3.53 7.22 -14.57
C VAL A 9 3.70 5.73 -14.90
N ALA A 10 4.62 5.43 -15.82
CA ALA A 10 4.84 4.09 -16.34
C ALA A 10 5.04 3.04 -15.23
N GLY A 11 4.27 1.95 -15.30
CA GLY A 11 4.35 0.82 -14.36
C GLY A 11 3.50 0.97 -13.10
N ILE A 12 3.01 2.17 -12.76
CA ILE A 12 2.02 2.34 -11.71
C ILE A 12 0.68 1.77 -12.16
N ARG A 13 0.03 1.00 -11.28
CA ARG A 13 -1.33 0.48 -11.46
C ARG A 13 -2.20 0.93 -10.30
N VAL A 14 -3.50 1.07 -10.55
CA VAL A 14 -4.51 1.42 -9.54
C VAL A 14 -5.64 0.41 -9.61
N GLY A 15 -6.07 -0.09 -8.45
CA GLY A 15 -7.20 -1.01 -8.32
C GLY A 15 -8.21 -0.50 -7.30
N HIS A 16 -9.49 -0.78 -7.54
CA HIS A 16 -10.60 -0.40 -6.66
C HIS A 16 -11.46 -1.62 -6.34
N ALA A 17 -11.90 -1.72 -5.09
CA ALA A 17 -12.88 -2.71 -4.65
C ALA A 17 -13.91 -2.03 -3.74
N GLU A 18 -15.19 -2.29 -3.99
CA GLU A 18 -16.29 -1.76 -3.20
C GLU A 18 -16.81 -2.83 -2.23
N VAL A 19 -17.31 -2.40 -1.07
CA VAL A 19 -17.98 -3.30 -0.12
C VAL A 19 -19.44 -3.45 -0.55
N ALA A 20 -19.80 -4.62 -1.07
CA ALA A 20 -21.16 -4.88 -1.52
C ALA A 20 -22.20 -4.59 -0.43
N GLY A 21 -23.17 -3.74 -0.74
CA GLY A 21 -24.23 -3.34 0.20
C GLY A 21 -23.85 -2.23 1.19
N ALA A 22 -22.66 -1.63 1.08
CA ALA A 22 -22.22 -0.50 1.89
C ALA A 22 -21.67 0.64 1.02
N LEU A 23 -21.67 1.86 1.56
CA LEU A 23 -21.03 3.03 0.93
C LEU A 23 -19.57 3.13 1.36
N SER A 24 -18.78 2.09 1.06
CA SER A 24 -17.37 2.01 1.43
C SER A 24 -16.58 1.16 0.42
N GLY A 25 -15.26 1.27 0.45
CA GLY A 25 -14.37 0.53 -0.43
C GLY A 25 -12.90 0.78 -0.13
N THR A 26 -12.04 0.19 -0.96
CA THR A 26 -10.60 0.28 -0.86
C THR A 26 -10.01 0.56 -2.24
N THR A 27 -9.05 1.47 -2.29
CA THR A 27 -8.19 1.74 -3.44
C THR A 27 -6.77 1.32 -3.11
N VAL A 28 -6.13 0.62 -4.04
CA VAL A 28 -4.71 0.23 -3.92
C VAL A 28 -3.94 0.85 -5.08
N VAL A 29 -2.86 1.54 -4.75
CA VAL A 29 -1.85 1.95 -5.73
C VAL A 29 -0.74 0.92 -5.69
N LEU A 30 -0.47 0.26 -6.81
CA LEU A 30 0.50 -0.82 -6.94
C LEU A 30 1.68 -0.34 -7.80
N ALA A 31 2.88 -0.38 -7.23
CA ALA A 31 4.13 -0.08 -7.91
C ALA A 31 4.49 -1.17 -8.94
N PRO A 32 5.36 -0.87 -9.92
CA PRO A 32 5.96 -1.89 -10.76
C PRO A 32 6.78 -2.91 -9.93
N GLU A 33 7.18 -4.01 -10.56
CA GLU A 33 8.09 -4.97 -9.96
C GLU A 33 9.39 -4.29 -9.49
N GLY A 34 9.89 -4.70 -8.31
CA GLY A 34 11.02 -4.04 -7.64
C GLY A 34 10.63 -2.83 -6.78
N GLY A 35 9.35 -2.45 -6.78
CA GLY A 35 8.79 -1.42 -5.91
C GLY A 35 9.20 0.01 -6.26
N ALA A 36 8.56 0.97 -5.60
CA ALA A 36 8.84 2.39 -5.72
C ALA A 36 9.42 2.94 -4.42
N VAL A 37 10.32 3.92 -4.53
CA VAL A 37 10.76 4.71 -3.35
C VAL A 37 9.55 5.45 -2.81
N ALA A 38 9.34 5.39 -1.49
CA ALA A 38 8.17 5.96 -0.85
C ALA A 38 8.53 6.72 0.42
N ALA A 39 7.72 7.73 0.73
CA ALA A 39 7.74 8.51 1.96
C ALA A 39 6.30 8.92 2.30
N VAL A 40 6.06 9.39 3.52
CA VAL A 40 4.73 9.83 3.97
C VAL A 40 4.84 11.10 4.82
N ASP A 41 3.83 11.97 4.69
CA ASP A 41 3.60 13.11 5.58
C ASP A 41 2.14 13.08 6.05
N VAL A 42 1.93 12.91 7.35
CA VAL A 42 0.60 12.81 7.98
C VAL A 42 0.33 14.12 8.71
N ARG A 43 -0.65 14.89 8.21
CA ARG A 43 -0.89 16.28 8.66
C ARG A 43 -2.18 16.51 9.44
N GLY A 44 -3.14 15.59 9.35
CA GLY A 44 -4.41 15.67 10.08
C GLY A 44 -4.23 15.36 11.57
N GLY A 45 -5.07 15.95 12.43
CA GLY A 45 -5.02 15.74 13.88
C GLY A 45 -5.61 14.40 14.37
N GLY A 46 -6.33 13.68 13.52
CA GLY A 46 -6.92 12.36 13.84
C GLY A 46 -6.58 11.32 12.78
N PRO A 47 -5.31 10.91 12.64
CA PRO A 47 -4.91 9.97 11.61
C PRO A 47 -5.34 8.53 11.92
N GLY A 48 -5.77 7.81 10.90
CA GLY A 48 -5.91 6.34 10.92
C GLY A 48 -4.93 5.75 9.92
N THR A 49 -3.77 5.30 10.39
CA THR A 49 -2.66 4.90 9.53
C THR A 49 -2.04 3.56 9.94
N ARG A 50 -1.35 2.92 8.99
CA ARG A 50 -0.55 1.71 9.20
C ARG A 50 0.81 1.87 8.53
N GLU A 51 1.86 1.35 9.16
CA GLU A 51 3.23 1.20 8.62
C GLU A 51 3.92 2.52 8.20
N THR A 52 3.47 3.66 8.73
CA THR A 52 4.03 4.97 8.40
C THR A 52 5.46 5.14 8.89
N ASP A 53 5.80 4.61 10.06
CA ASP A 53 7.16 4.67 10.62
C ASP A 53 8.17 3.98 9.72
N ALA A 54 7.80 2.90 9.03
CA ALA A 54 8.68 2.18 8.12
C ALA A 54 9.17 3.06 6.95
N LEU A 55 8.44 4.14 6.63
CA LEU A 55 8.75 5.08 5.56
C LEU A 55 9.62 6.26 6.01
N ASP A 56 10.04 6.31 7.27
CA ASP A 56 11.06 7.28 7.69
C ASP A 56 12.35 7.04 6.89
N PRO A 57 12.97 8.08 6.30
CA PRO A 57 14.14 7.93 5.44
C PRO A 57 15.37 7.31 6.12
N ARG A 58 15.37 7.20 7.45
CA ARG A 58 16.43 6.54 8.23
C ARG A 58 16.22 5.03 8.39
N ASN A 59 15.06 4.53 8.02
CA ASN A 59 14.68 3.14 8.27
C ASN A 59 15.06 2.19 7.12
N LEU A 60 14.97 0.89 7.40
CA LEU A 60 15.44 -0.18 6.51
C LEU A 60 14.71 -0.21 5.16
N VAL A 61 13.43 0.13 5.15
CA VAL A 61 12.55 -0.05 4.00
C VAL A 61 12.73 1.14 3.05
N GLN A 62 13.39 0.88 1.92
CA GLN A 62 13.69 1.93 0.92
C GLN A 62 12.65 1.97 -0.21
N ARG A 63 11.94 0.86 -0.43
CA ARG A 63 10.93 0.71 -1.48
C ARG A 63 9.76 -0.10 -0.96
N ILE A 64 8.57 0.23 -1.44
CA ILE A 64 7.33 -0.52 -1.18
C ILE A 64 6.67 -0.90 -2.49
N ASP A 65 5.84 -1.94 -2.44
CA ASP A 65 5.10 -2.44 -3.59
C ASP A 65 3.69 -1.85 -3.69
N ALA A 66 3.06 -1.46 -2.58
CA ALA A 66 1.69 -0.97 -2.59
C ALA A 66 1.42 0.07 -1.50
N VAL A 67 0.45 0.96 -1.77
CA VAL A 67 -0.18 1.86 -0.79
C VAL A 67 -1.69 1.63 -0.80
N VAL A 68 -2.31 1.61 0.38
CA VAL A 68 -3.74 1.35 0.56
C VAL A 68 -4.47 2.59 1.07
N LEU A 69 -5.55 2.96 0.38
CA LEU A 69 -6.50 3.99 0.79
C LEU A 69 -7.85 3.31 1.04
N THR A 70 -8.43 3.48 2.22
CA THR A 70 -9.59 2.66 2.62
C THR A 70 -10.64 3.46 3.38
N GLY A 71 -11.92 3.18 3.12
CA GLY A 71 -13.02 3.67 3.95
C GLY A 71 -13.12 2.90 5.27
N GLY A 72 -14.13 3.21 6.09
CA GLY A 72 -14.39 2.46 7.34
C GLY A 72 -13.51 2.86 8.53
N SER A 73 -12.84 4.02 8.47
CA SER A 73 -11.99 4.54 9.55
C SER A 73 -10.95 3.51 10.01
N ALA A 74 -10.57 3.50 11.28
CA ALA A 74 -9.54 2.62 11.81
C ALA A 74 -9.78 1.11 11.51
N TYR A 75 -11.05 0.66 11.47
CA TYR A 75 -11.38 -0.73 11.10
C TYR A 75 -11.02 -1.06 9.65
N GLY A 76 -11.09 -0.08 8.75
CA GLY A 76 -10.73 -0.24 7.35
C GLY A 76 -9.27 -0.60 7.12
N LEU A 77 -8.38 -0.35 8.09
CA LEU A 77 -6.96 -0.71 8.02
C LEU A 77 -6.73 -2.22 7.88
N ASP A 78 -7.72 -3.06 8.24
CA ASP A 78 -7.68 -4.51 8.01
C ASP A 78 -7.54 -4.87 6.53
N ALA A 79 -8.01 -4.01 5.61
CA ALA A 79 -7.87 -4.22 4.17
C ALA A 79 -6.38 -4.32 3.73
N ALA A 80 -5.47 -3.64 4.44
CA ALA A 80 -4.04 -3.70 4.14
C ALA A 80 -3.45 -5.10 4.38
N SER A 81 -4.03 -5.89 5.29
CA SER A 81 -3.59 -7.27 5.55
C SER A 81 -3.85 -8.18 4.35
N GLY A 82 -4.97 -7.98 3.63
CA GLY A 82 -5.25 -8.73 2.39
C GLY A 82 -4.25 -8.38 1.27
N VAL A 83 -3.88 -7.10 1.16
CA VAL A 83 -2.85 -6.66 0.21
C VAL A 83 -1.47 -7.21 0.57
N MET A 84 -1.13 -7.23 1.86
CA MET A 84 0.09 -7.86 2.36
C MET A 84 0.15 -9.35 1.99
N ALA A 85 -0.91 -10.11 2.25
CA ALA A 85 -0.98 -11.53 1.89
C ALA A 85 -0.79 -11.74 0.38
N TRP A 86 -1.49 -10.96 -0.45
CA TRP A 86 -1.35 -11.04 -1.90
C TRP A 86 0.08 -10.73 -2.36
N LEU A 87 0.74 -9.71 -1.78
CA LEU A 87 2.13 -9.38 -2.12
C LEU A 87 3.10 -10.51 -1.72
N GLU A 88 2.91 -11.11 -0.55
CA GLU A 88 3.72 -12.25 -0.10
C GLU A 88 3.58 -13.45 -1.05
N GLU A 89 2.35 -13.80 -1.47
CA GLU A 89 2.10 -14.85 -2.47
C GLU A 89 2.82 -14.60 -3.81
N HIS A 90 3.02 -13.33 -4.15
CA HIS A 90 3.73 -12.91 -5.37
C HIS A 90 5.22 -12.68 -5.16
N GLY A 91 5.77 -12.99 -3.97
CA GLY A 91 7.18 -12.81 -3.65
C GLY A 91 7.62 -11.33 -3.64
N ARG A 92 6.71 -10.42 -3.34
CA ARG A 92 6.93 -8.96 -3.35
C ARG A 92 7.00 -8.42 -1.94
N GLY A 93 8.14 -7.86 -1.58
CA GLY A 93 8.37 -7.27 -0.26
C GLY A 93 9.86 -7.20 0.08
N VAL A 94 10.15 -6.86 1.33
CA VAL A 94 11.52 -6.84 1.86
C VAL A 94 12.01 -8.27 2.00
N ARG A 95 13.13 -8.62 1.35
CA ARG A 95 13.73 -9.94 1.51
C ARG A 95 14.22 -10.14 2.94
N VAL A 96 13.78 -11.22 3.57
CA VAL A 96 14.16 -11.59 4.94
C VAL A 96 14.85 -12.95 5.03
N GLY A 97 15.07 -13.62 3.90
CA GLY A 97 15.76 -14.90 3.84
C GLY A 97 16.35 -15.21 2.45
N PRO A 98 17.07 -16.34 2.31
CA PRO A 98 17.71 -16.74 1.06
C PRO A 98 16.73 -17.20 -0.04
N GLY A 99 15.52 -17.63 0.33
CA GLY A 99 14.51 -18.10 -0.61
C GLY A 99 13.78 -16.95 -1.32
N PRO A 100 13.35 -17.12 -2.58
CA PRO A 100 12.66 -16.07 -3.33
C PRO A 100 11.28 -15.71 -2.77
N THR A 101 10.68 -16.60 -1.98
CA THR A 101 9.38 -16.39 -1.31
C THR A 101 9.51 -15.85 0.12
N GLN A 102 10.73 -15.69 0.64
CA GLN A 102 10.97 -15.23 2.00
C GLN A 102 11.00 -13.69 2.03
N VAL A 103 9.82 -13.10 1.90
CA VAL A 103 9.61 -11.66 1.88
C VAL A 103 8.67 -11.23 3.00
N VAL A 104 8.85 -9.99 3.49
CA VAL A 104 7.89 -9.30 4.35
C VAL A 104 7.43 -8.05 3.62
N PRO A 105 6.19 -8.03 3.11
CA PRO A 105 5.63 -6.85 2.48
C PRO A 105 5.40 -5.75 3.52
N VAL A 106 5.82 -4.54 3.22
CA VAL A 106 5.49 -3.33 3.99
C VAL A 106 4.41 -2.60 3.22
N VAL A 107 3.22 -2.48 3.83
CA VAL A 107 2.02 -1.97 3.17
C VAL A 107 1.45 -0.78 3.95
N PRO A 108 1.93 0.43 3.65
CA PRO A 108 1.39 1.67 4.20
C PRO A 108 -0.08 1.82 3.85
N ALA A 109 -0.89 2.21 4.83
CA ALA A 109 -2.30 2.47 4.64
C ALA A 109 -2.77 3.73 5.35
N ALA A 110 -3.77 4.39 4.78
CA ALA A 110 -4.48 5.50 5.39
C ALA A 110 -6.00 5.31 5.23
N ALA A 111 -6.73 5.52 6.31
CA ALA A 111 -8.17 5.35 6.36
C ALA A 111 -8.93 6.68 6.48
N LEU A 112 -10.17 6.70 5.95
CA LEU A 112 -11.10 7.84 6.03
C LEU A 112 -12.43 7.44 6.69
N PHE A 113 -13.11 8.43 7.29
CA PHE A 113 -14.47 8.34 7.84
C PHE A 113 -15.44 9.15 6.98
#